data_AF-A0A6G2DEW3-F1
#
_entry.id   AF-A0A6G2DEW3-F1
#
_cell.length_a   1.000
_cell.length_b   1.000
_cell.length_c   1.000
_cell.angle_alpha   90.00
_cell.angle_beta   90.00
_cell.angle_gamma   90.00
#
_symmetry.space_group_name_H-M   'P 1'
#
loop_
_entity.id
_entity.type
_entity.pdbx_description
1 polymer ?
#
loop_
_entity_poly.entity_id
_entity_poly.type
_entity_poly.pdbx_seq_one_letter_code
_entity_poly.pdbx_strand_id
1 'polypeptide(L)'
;MELFMKITNYEIYKLKKSGLTNQQILKVLEYGENVDQELLLGDIADISGCRNPAVFMERYFQIDDAHLSKEFQKFPSFSILDDCYPWDLSEIYDA
;
A
#
# COMPACT_ATOMS: atom_id res chain seq x y z
N MET A 1 -10.95 -15.77 5.97
CA MET A 1 -11.52 -14.44 6.24
C MET A 1 -10.94 -13.53 5.18
N GLU A 2 -11.75 -13.20 4.17
CA GLU A 2 -11.34 -12.35 3.06
C GLU A 2 -11.52 -10.89 3.50
N LEU A 3 -10.41 -10.17 3.70
CA LEU A 3 -10.43 -8.75 4.03
C LEU A 3 -10.42 -7.96 2.73
N PHE A 4 -11.56 -7.35 2.39
CA PHE A 4 -11.71 -6.43 1.27
C PHE A 4 -11.44 -5.00 1.74
N MET A 5 -10.64 -4.24 0.98
CA MET A 5 -10.26 -2.88 1.37
C MET A 5 -10.02 -1.96 0.18
N LYS A 6 -10.34 -0.68 0.36
CA LYS A 6 -9.93 0.41 -0.53
C LYS A 6 -8.51 0.85 -0.16
N ILE A 7 -7.60 0.87 -1.13
CA ILE A 7 -6.23 1.35 -0.88
C ILE A 7 -6.23 2.89 -0.87
N THR A 8 -6.12 3.45 0.34
CA THR A 8 -5.96 4.90 0.59
C THR A 8 -4.50 5.24 0.88
N ASN A 9 -4.16 6.54 1.02
CA ASN A 9 -2.82 6.96 1.42
C ASN A 9 -2.37 6.36 2.77
N TYR A 10 -3.30 6.19 3.71
CA TYR A 10 -3.02 5.51 4.98
C TYR A 10 -2.73 4.02 4.75
N GLU A 11 -3.47 3.37 3.87
CA GLU A 11 -3.24 1.95 3.56
C GLU A 11 -1.92 1.73 2.83
N ILE A 12 -1.54 2.61 1.88
CA ILE A 12 -0.21 2.60 1.26
C ILE A 12 0.87 2.66 2.35
N TYR A 13 0.70 3.53 3.35
CA TYR A 13 1.63 3.64 4.47
C TYR A 13 1.64 2.38 5.35
N LYS A 14 0.48 1.80 5.65
CA LYS A 14 0.34 0.56 6.42
C LYS A 14 0.96 -0.65 5.71
N LEU A 15 0.81 -0.74 4.38
CA LEU A 15 1.46 -1.75 3.55
C LEU A 15 2.99 -1.65 3.61
N LYS A 16 3.55 -0.42 3.58
CA LYS A 16 5.00 -0.20 3.80
C LYS A 16 5.43 -0.69 5.18
N LYS A 17 4.66 -0.36 6.22
CA LYS A 17 4.94 -0.77 7.61
C LYS A 17 4.83 -2.28 7.83
N SER A 18 4.02 -2.95 7.00
CA SER A 18 3.89 -4.41 6.97
C SER A 18 5.05 -5.11 6.25
N GLY A 19 5.94 -4.35 5.60
CA GLY A 19 7.16 -4.84 4.98
C GLY A 19 7.13 -4.93 3.46
N LEU A 20 6.13 -4.36 2.79
CA LEU A 20 6.18 -4.19 1.34
C LEU A 20 7.11 -3.03 0.96
N THR A 21 7.95 -3.27 -0.04
CA THR A 21 8.80 -2.23 -0.64
C THR A 21 7.99 -1.30 -1.55
N ASN A 22 8.55 -0.15 -1.90
CA ASN A 22 7.92 0.79 -2.85
C ASN A 22 7.57 0.11 -4.17
N GLN A 23 8.52 -0.60 -4.78
CA GLN A 23 8.31 -1.35 -6.03
C GLN A 23 7.17 -2.39 -5.93
N GLN A 24 7.03 -3.05 -4.79
CA GLN A 24 5.94 -4.02 -4.60
C GLN A 24 4.59 -3.34 -4.46
N ILE A 25 4.53 -2.17 -3.80
CA ILE A 25 3.31 -1.38 -3.70
C ILE A 25 2.92 -0.80 -5.06
N LEU A 26 3.88 -0.32 -5.86
CA LEU A 26 3.61 0.17 -7.21
C LEU A 26 2.90 -0.90 -8.06
N LYS A 27 3.39 -2.14 -8.06
CA LYS A 27 2.73 -3.26 -8.75
C LYS A 27 1.28 -3.48 -8.30
N VAL A 28 1.02 -3.35 -7.01
CA VAL A 28 -0.34 -3.48 -6.46
C VAL A 28 -1.23 -2.33 -6.92
N LEU A 29 -0.72 -1.10 -6.91
CA LEU A 29 -1.47 0.09 -7.34
C LEU A 29 -1.75 0.07 -8.85
N GLU A 30 -0.78 -0.35 -9.67
CA GLU A 30 -0.94 -0.54 -11.12
C GLU A 30 -2.04 -1.57 -11.43
N TYR A 31 -2.06 -2.70 -10.71
CA TYR A 31 -3.13 -3.68 -10.86
C TYR A 31 -4.50 -3.12 -10.41
N GLY A 32 -4.49 -2.38 -9.30
CA GLY A 32 -5.69 -1.79 -8.69
C GLY A 32 -6.38 -0.73 -9.54
N GLU A 33 -5.72 -0.15 -10.55
CA GLU A 33 -6.25 0.97 -11.33
C GLU A 33 -7.59 0.62 -12.02
N ASN A 34 -7.72 -0.62 -12.49
CA ASN A 34 -8.93 -1.09 -13.19
C ASN A 34 -10.09 -1.46 -12.25
N VAL A 35 -9.86 -1.48 -10.94
CA VAL A 35 -10.84 -1.86 -9.90
C VAL A 35 -10.98 -0.78 -8.83
N ASP A 36 -10.72 0.47 -9.21
CA ASP A 36 -10.76 1.63 -8.32
C ASP A 36 -9.91 1.44 -7.05
N GLN A 37 -8.79 0.72 -7.10
CA GLN A 37 -7.96 0.43 -5.91
C GLN A 37 -8.69 -0.36 -4.80
N GLU A 38 -9.73 -1.12 -5.15
CA GLU A 38 -10.42 -2.02 -4.23
C GLU A 38 -9.94 -3.45 -4.42
N LEU A 39 -9.20 -3.96 -3.43
CA LEU A 39 -8.54 -5.27 -3.50
C LEU A 39 -8.70 -6.06 -2.20
N LEU A 40 -8.63 -7.37 -2.31
CA LEU A 40 -8.51 -8.26 -1.15
C LEU A 40 -7.06 -8.23 -0.64
N LEU A 41 -6.86 -8.30 0.68
CA LEU A 41 -5.51 -8.37 1.26
C LEU A 41 -4.72 -9.59 0.75
N GLY A 42 -5.41 -10.69 0.43
CA GLY A 42 -4.81 -11.86 -0.19
C GLY A 42 -4.28 -11.57 -1.60
N ASP A 43 -5.07 -10.88 -2.42
CA ASP A 43 -4.65 -10.46 -3.77
C ASP A 43 -3.46 -9.49 -3.68
N ILE A 44 -3.50 -8.53 -2.75
CA ILE A 44 -2.37 -7.63 -2.49
C ILE A 44 -1.09 -8.43 -2.19
N ALA A 45 -1.19 -9.46 -1.34
CA ALA A 45 -0.05 -10.29 -1.00
C ALA A 45 0.52 -11.04 -2.21
N ASP A 46 -0.34 -11.55 -3.10
CA ASP A 46 0.04 -12.26 -4.33
C ASP A 46 0.63 -11.30 -5.38
N ILE A 47 -0.10 -10.23 -5.72
CA ILE A 47 0.28 -9.22 -6.73
C ILE A 47 1.60 -8.52 -6.34
N SER A 48 1.82 -8.26 -5.05
CA SER A 48 3.06 -7.66 -4.57
C SER A 48 4.30 -8.50 -4.90
N GLY A 49 4.15 -9.81 -5.12
CA GLY A 49 5.26 -10.74 -5.32
C GLY A 49 6.23 -10.78 -4.13
N CYS A 50 5.74 -10.50 -2.92
CA CYS A 50 6.57 -10.59 -1.72
C CYS A 50 6.96 -12.05 -1.43
N ARG A 51 8.16 -12.27 -0.90
CA ARG A 51 8.71 -13.63 -0.70
C ARG A 51 7.86 -14.49 0.24
N ASN A 52 7.28 -13.86 1.27
CA ASN A 52 6.53 -14.54 2.32
C ASN A 52 5.16 -13.86 2.52
N PRO A 53 4.15 -14.13 1.67
CA PRO A 53 2.81 -13.55 1.76
C PRO A 53 2.17 -13.69 3.14
N ALA A 54 2.29 -14.88 3.75
CA ALA A 54 1.74 -15.13 5.09
C ALA A 54 2.36 -14.24 6.17
N VAL A 55 3.67 -13.96 6.09
CA VAL A 55 4.37 -13.10 7.06
C VAL A 55 3.98 -11.64 6.86
N PHE A 56 3.83 -11.20 5.60
CA PHE A 56 3.27 -9.88 5.30
C PHE A 56 1.87 -9.70 5.91
N MET A 57 0.97 -10.66 5.67
CA MET A 57 -0.40 -10.62 6.19
C MET A 57 -0.42 -10.66 7.72
N GLU A 58 0.40 -11.50 8.35
CA GLU A 58 0.54 -11.55 9.81
C GLU A 58 0.94 -10.19 10.37
N ARG A 59 1.98 -9.57 9.80
CA ARG A 59 2.43 -8.24 10.21
C ARG A 59 1.36 -7.18 10.02
N TYR A 60 0.64 -7.23 8.90
CA TYR A 60 -0.46 -6.32 8.61
C TYR A 60 -1.56 -6.39 9.69
N PHE A 61 -1.95 -7.61 10.10
CA PHE A 61 -2.94 -7.80 11.16
C PHE A 61 -2.45 -7.45 12.57
N GLN A 62 -1.14 -7.49 12.82
CA GLN A 62 -0.53 -7.16 14.12
C GLN A 62 -0.33 -5.66 14.33
N ILE A 63 -0.56 -4.82 13.31
CA ILE A 63 -0.42 -3.36 13.43
C ILE A 63 -1.48 -2.80 14.38
N ASP A 64 -1.05 -1.99 15.34
CA ASP A 64 -1.93 -1.12 16.12
C ASP A 64 -2.36 0.08 15.27
N ASP A 65 -3.56 -0.01 14.71
CA ASP A 65 -4.14 1.03 13.85
C ASP A 65 -4.29 2.39 14.55
N ALA A 66 -4.58 2.41 15.85
CA ALA A 66 -4.74 3.67 16.57
C ALA A 66 -3.41 4.40 16.70
N HIS A 67 -2.34 3.65 17.01
CA HIS A 67 -0.99 4.21 17.05
C HIS A 67 -0.51 4.63 15.66
N LEU A 68 -0.69 3.78 14.64
CA LEU A 68 -0.18 4.04 13.30
C LEU A 68 -0.89 5.21 12.61
N SER A 69 -2.21 5.34 12.80
CA SER A 69 -2.98 6.47 12.29
C SER A 69 -2.51 7.80 12.89
N LYS A 70 -2.23 7.82 14.20
CA LYS A 70 -1.65 8.99 14.87
C LYS A 70 -0.25 9.34 14.34
N GLU A 71 0.57 8.33 14.03
CA GLU A 71 1.89 8.53 13.40
C GLU A 71 1.75 9.12 11.99
N PHE A 72 0.87 8.55 11.16
CA PHE A 72 0.62 8.98 9.78
C PHE A 72 0.14 10.44 9.71
N GLN A 73 -0.78 10.83 10.61
CA GLN A 73 -1.38 12.17 10.63
C GLN A 73 -0.46 13.26 11.20
N LYS A 74 0.74 12.91 11.67
CA LYS A 74 1.68 13.89 12.24
C LYS A 74 2.12 14.95 11.23
N PHE A 75 2.20 14.57 9.96
CA PHE A 75 2.51 15.47 8.85
C PHE A 75 1.59 15.18 7.66
N PRO A 76 1.16 16.20 6.90
CA PRO A 76 0.40 15.98 5.68
C PRO A 76 1.25 15.20 4.66
N SER A 77 0.58 14.40 3.84
CA SER A 77 1.21 13.60 2.78
C SER A 77 0.31 13.52 1.55
N PHE A 78 0.91 13.16 0.42
CA PHE A 78 0.25 12.81 -0.83
C PHE A 78 0.91 11.55 -1.39
N SER A 79 0.20 10.81 -2.24
CA SER A 79 0.67 9.59 -2.91
C SER A 79 0.62 9.74 -4.43
N ILE A 80 1.08 8.71 -5.14
CA ILE A 80 1.02 8.65 -6.61
C ILE A 80 -0.43 8.61 -7.15
N LEU A 81 -1.41 8.34 -6.28
CA LEU A 81 -2.84 8.35 -6.63
C LEU A 81 -3.48 9.75 -6.54
N ASP A 82 -2.79 10.73 -5.95
CA ASP A 82 -3.32 12.09 -5.78
C ASP A 82 -2.98 12.96 -6.99
N ASP A 83 -3.93 13.81 -7.42
CA ASP A 83 -3.78 14.72 -8.57
C ASP A 83 -2.59 15.69 -8.45
N CYS A 84 -2.11 15.94 -7.23
CA CYS A 84 -0.97 16.83 -6.98
C CYS A 84 0.39 16.15 -7.16
N TYR A 85 0.44 14.84 -7.45
CA TYR A 85 1.69 14.13 -7.68
C TYR A 85 2.33 14.59 -9.00
N PRO A 86 3.59 15.09 -8.98
CA PRO A 86 4.22 15.64 -10.18
C PRO A 86 4.52 14.53 -11.21
N TRP A 87 4.10 14.74 -12.46
CA TRP A 87 4.28 13.77 -13.54
C TRP A 87 5.75 13.41 -13.79
N ASP A 88 6.66 14.41 -13.75
CA ASP A 88 8.10 14.18 -13.90
C ASP A 88 8.66 13.15 -12.91
N LEU A 89 8.05 13.04 -11.72
CA LEU A 89 8.46 12.08 -10.69
C LEU A 89 7.83 10.69 -10.89
N SER A 90 6.71 10.61 -11.62
CA SER A 90 6.02 9.33 -11.87
C SER A 90 6.75 8.46 -12.90
N GLU A 91 7.57 9.09 -13.77
CA GLU A 91 8.26 8.43 -14.87
C GLU A 91 9.60 7.78 -14.49
N ILE A 92 10.13 8.09 -13.29
CA ILE A 92 11.41 7.54 -12.85
C ILE A 92 11.27 6.11 -12.32
N TYR A 93 12.30 5.30 -12.55
CA TYR A 93 12.40 3.97 -11.94
C TYR A 93 13.00 4.07 -10.52
N ASP A 94 12.44 3.31 -9.58
CA ASP A 94 12.95 3.15 -8.20
C ASP A 94 14.16 2.20 -8.21
N ALA A 95 15.35 2.78 -8.44
CA ALA A 95 16.63 2.09 -8.62
C ALA A 95 17.25 1.53 -7.34
#